data_AF-A0A6I7YSK8-F1
#
_entry.id   AF-A0A6I7YSK8-F1
#
_cell.length_a   1.000
_cell.length_b   1.000
_cell.length_c   1.000
_cell.angle_alpha   90.00
_cell.angle_beta   90.00
_cell.angle_gamma   90.00
#
_symmetry.space_group_name_H-M   'P 1'
#
loop_
_entity.id
_entity.type
_entity.pdbx_description
1 polymer ?
#
loop_
_entity_poly.entity_id
_entity_poly.type
_entity_poly.pdbx_seq_one_letter_code
_entity_poly.pdbx_strand_id
1 'polypeptide(L)'
;MGRGDLTDVQWAVLEPLLPKGGRAGRPPVWPRRQLIDGIRFRVRTGVPWRDMPVEYGPWGRVYDLFRRWQRNGTWHRILTRLQ
;
A
#
# COMPACT_ATOMS: atom_id res chain seq x y z
N MET A 1 8.66 -12.58 1.41
CA MET A 1 7.90 -12.52 0.15
C MET A 1 6.69 -13.41 0.30
N GLY A 2 5.57 -12.80 0.68
CA GLY A 2 4.28 -13.47 0.84
C GLY A 2 3.59 -13.67 -0.51
N ARG A 3 2.74 -14.70 -0.60
CA ARG A 3 1.87 -14.91 -1.77
C ARG A 3 0.90 -13.72 -1.89
N GLY A 4 1.25 -12.72 -2.71
CA GLY A 4 0.44 -11.52 -2.94
C GLY A 4 1.19 -10.18 -2.93
N ASP A 5 2.50 -10.18 -2.70
CA ASP A 5 3.32 -8.97 -2.80
C ASP A 5 3.36 -8.47 -4.26
N LEU A 6 3.47 -7.14 -4.46
CA LEU A 6 3.61 -6.56 -5.80
C LEU A 6 4.91 -7.06 -6.44
N THR A 7 4.82 -7.62 -7.64
CA THR A 7 6.00 -7.84 -8.48
C THR A 7 6.58 -6.50 -8.90
N ASP A 8 7.88 -6.44 -9.23
CA ASP A 8 8.50 -5.19 -9.70
C ASP A 8 7.82 -4.62 -10.95
N VAL A 9 7.25 -5.48 -11.79
CA VAL A 9 6.46 -5.10 -12.97
C VAL A 9 5.15 -4.42 -12.57
N GLN A 10 4.39 -5.01 -11.63
CA GLN A 10 3.17 -4.40 -11.11
C GLN A 10 3.47 -3.09 -10.37
N TRP A 11 4.60 -3.05 -9.65
CA TRP A 11 5.09 -1.85 -9.00
C TRP A 11 5.40 -0.73 -9.99
N ALA A 12 6.09 -1.04 -11.10
CA ALA A 12 6.47 -0.05 -12.11
C ALA A 12 5.25 0.60 -12.80
N VAL A 13 4.14 -0.13 -12.94
CA VAL A 13 2.87 0.42 -13.46
C VAL A 13 2.16 1.28 -12.40
N LEU A 14 2.27 0.90 -11.14
CA LEU A 14 1.56 1.51 -10.03
C LEU A 14 2.25 2.76 -9.49
N GLU A 15 3.57 2.75 -9.38
CA GLU A 15 4.41 3.86 -8.91
C GLU A 15 4.06 5.22 -9.54
N PRO A 16 3.93 5.36 -10.88
CA PRO A 16 3.59 6.65 -11.49
C PRO A 16 2.16 7.11 -11.21
N LEU A 17 1.24 6.20 -10.87
CA LEU A 17 -0.15 6.51 -10.52
C LEU A 17 -0.29 6.97 -9.07
N LEU A 18 0.72 6.72 -8.24
CA LEU A 18 0.71 7.16 -6.87
C LEU A 18 0.78 8.68 -6.82
N PRO A 19 -0.03 9.33 -5.96
CA PRO A 19 0.13 10.76 -5.73
C PRO A 19 1.57 11.00 -5.27
N LYS A 20 2.36 11.68 -6.11
CA LYS A 20 3.72 12.11 -5.77
C LYS A 20 3.59 13.11 -4.64
N GLY A 21 3.61 12.63 -3.41
CA GLY A 21 3.64 13.47 -2.23
C GLY A 21 4.87 14.37 -2.33
N GLY A 22 4.67 15.63 -2.69
CA GLY A 22 5.68 16.66 -2.61
C GLY A 22 6.01 16.86 -1.14
N ARG A 23 7.25 16.52 -0.76
CA ARG A 23 7.98 17.10 0.37
C ARG A 23 9.39 16.51 0.35
N ALA A 24 10.35 17.34 -0.04
CA ALA A 24 11.73 17.19 0.38
C ALA A 24 11.74 17.18 1.91
N GLY A 25 12.14 16.06 2.51
CA GLY A 25 12.10 15.85 3.96
C GLY A 25 12.69 14.47 4.31
N ARG A 26 12.69 14.13 5.60
CA ARG A 26 13.26 12.86 6.09
C ARG A 26 12.71 11.68 5.28
N PRO A 27 13.57 10.82 4.71
CA PRO A 27 13.10 9.68 3.93
C PRO A 27 12.13 8.86 4.77
N PRO A 28 10.96 8.47 4.23
CA PRO A 28 10.00 7.68 4.95
C PRO A 28 10.66 6.36 5.37
N VAL A 29 10.62 6.06 6.68
CA VAL A 29 11.19 4.83 7.28
C VAL A 29 10.64 3.56 6.62
N TRP A 30 9.42 3.63 6.06
CA TRP A 30 8.77 2.52 5.37
C TRP A 30 8.56 2.89 3.89
N PRO A 31 9.11 2.10 2.94
CA PRO A 31 8.85 2.31 1.53
C PRO A 31 7.35 2.20 1.24
N ARG A 32 6.86 3.02 0.29
CA ARG A 32 5.44 3.03 -0.08
C ARG A 32 4.97 1.64 -0.55
N ARG A 33 5.82 0.91 -1.26
CA ARG A 33 5.57 -0.47 -1.71
C ARG A 33 5.16 -1.38 -0.57
N GLN A 34 5.93 -1.37 0.51
CA GLN A 34 5.68 -2.20 1.69
C GLN A 34 4.35 -1.87 2.38
N LEU A 35 3.98 -0.59 2.46
CA LEU A 35 2.66 -0.20 2.99
C LEU A 35 1.53 -0.70 2.08
N ILE A 36 1.71 -0.61 0.76
CA ILE A 36 0.71 -1.06 -0.23
C ILE A 36 0.57 -2.58 -0.20
N ASP A 37 1.67 -3.31 -0.07
CA ASP A 37 1.67 -4.77 0.11
C ASP A 37 0.91 -5.14 1.39
N GLY A 38 1.06 -4.38 2.48
CA GLY A 38 0.25 -4.52 3.69
C GLY A 38 -1.24 -4.32 3.44
N ILE A 39 -1.65 -3.29 2.69
CA ILE A 39 -3.05 -3.08 2.32
C ILE A 39 -3.57 -4.28 1.50
N ARG A 40 -2.81 -4.74 0.50
CA ARG A 40 -3.18 -5.90 -0.35
C ARG A 40 -3.31 -7.17 0.49
N PHE A 41 -2.36 -7.41 1.39
CA PHE A 41 -2.40 -8.53 2.31
C PHE A 41 -3.68 -8.52 3.13
N ARG A 42 -4.02 -7.38 3.76
CA ARG A 42 -5.26 -7.24 4.54
C ARG A 42 -6.50 -7.46 3.68
N VAL A 43 -6.55 -6.89 2.48
CA VAL A 43 -7.70 -7.03 1.57
C VAL A 43 -7.88 -8.49 1.12
N ARG A 44 -6.78 -9.22 0.88
CA ARG A 44 -6.81 -10.63 0.47
C ARG A 44 -7.16 -11.58 1.62
N THR A 45 -6.60 -11.34 2.81
CA THR A 45 -6.70 -12.27 3.95
C THR A 45 -7.89 -11.96 4.86
N GLY A 46 -8.39 -10.72 4.84
CA GLY A 46 -9.48 -10.28 5.70
C GLY A 46 -9.11 -10.13 7.18
N VAL A 47 -7.83 -10.29 7.55
CA VAL A 47 -7.42 -10.21 8.96
C VAL A 47 -7.67 -8.82 9.55
N PRO A 48 -7.91 -8.72 10.87
CA PRO A 48 -7.91 -7.43 11.56
C PRO A 48 -6.61 -6.67 11.30
N TRP A 49 -6.69 -5.34 11.17
CA TRP A 49 -5.52 -4.50 10.95
C TRP A 49 -4.41 -4.71 12.01
N ARG A 50 -4.81 -5.00 13.26
CA ARG A 50 -3.89 -5.23 14.38
C ARG A 50 -3.11 -6.53 14.28
N ASP A 51 -3.63 -7.51 13.54
CA ASP A 51 -3.02 -8.83 13.36
C ASP A 51 -2.21 -8.91 12.06
N MET A 52 -2.06 -7.77 11.37
CA MET A 52 -1.28 -7.70 10.14
C MET A 52 0.21 -7.89 10.44
N PRO A 53 0.96 -8.64 9.60
CA PRO A 53 2.38 -8.83 9.79
C PRO A 53 3.15 -7.51 9.90
N VAL A 54 4.04 -7.42 10.90
CA VAL A 54 4.90 -6.25 11.12
C VAL A 54 5.88 -6.01 9.97
N GLU A 55 6.12 -7.03 9.13
CA GLU A 55 6.94 -6.93 7.92
C GLU A 55 6.39 -5.92 6.92
N TYR A 56 5.13 -5.51 7.02
CA TYR A 56 4.53 -4.46 6.18
C TYR A 56 4.56 -3.07 6.83
N GLY A 57 5.12 -2.97 8.03
CA GLY A 57 5.16 -1.76 8.84
C GLY A 57 3.97 -1.61 9.80
N PRO A 58 3.92 -0.50 10.55
CA PRO A 58 2.89 -0.27 11.55
C PRO A 58 1.49 -0.22 10.93
N TRP A 59 0.58 -1.06 11.42
CA TRP A 59 -0.80 -1.16 10.90
C TRP A 59 -1.52 0.20 10.83
N GLY A 60 -1.23 1.12 11.75
CA GLY A 60 -1.82 2.47 11.74
C GLY A 60 -1.42 3.27 10.50
N ARG A 61 -0.16 3.20 10.07
CA ARG A 61 0.32 3.85 8.83
C ARG A 61 -0.33 3.26 7.59
N VAL A 62 -0.47 1.94 7.58
CA VAL A 62 -1.10 1.19 6.48
C VAL A 62 -2.58 1.55 6.38
N TYR A 63 -3.26 1.58 7.52
CA TYR A 63 -4.66 2.00 7.61
C TYR A 63 -4.86 3.47 7.20
N ASP A 64 -4.02 4.39 7.67
CA ASP A 64 -4.11 5.80 7.31
C ASP A 64 -3.93 6.04 5.80
N LEU A 65 -2.98 5.32 5.20
CA LEU A 65 -2.75 5.33 3.75
C LEU A 65 -3.98 4.78 3.02
N PHE A 66 -4.47 3.61 3.43
CA PHE A 66 -5.65 2.97 2.87
C PHE A 66 -6.87 3.89 2.95
N ARG A 67 -7.16 4.44 4.13
CA ARG A 67 -8.30 5.32 4.37
C ARG A 67 -8.23 6.58 3.51
N ARG A 68 -7.04 7.18 3.39
CA ARG A 68 -6.83 8.35 2.51
C ARG A 68 -7.11 8.01 1.06
N TRP A 69 -6.63 6.85 0.60
CA TRP A 69 -6.76 6.41 -0.79
C TRP A 69 -8.13 5.86 -1.15
N GLN A 70 -8.85 5.32 -0.16
CA GLN A 70 -10.24 4.93 -0.33
C GLN A 70 -11.11 6.18 -0.50
N ARG A 71 -10.88 7.23 0.31
CA ARG A 71 -11.65 8.48 0.25
C ARG A 71 -11.41 9.29 -1.04
N ASN A 72 -10.20 9.26 -1.59
CA ASN A 72 -9.88 10.00 -2.81
C ASN A 72 -10.04 9.15 -4.10
N GLY A 73 -10.50 7.90 -3.98
CA GLY A 73 -10.68 6.97 -5.12
C GLY A 73 -9.38 6.42 -5.71
N THR A 74 -8.20 6.77 -5.19
CA THR A 74 -6.91 6.22 -5.63
C THR A 74 -6.85 4.71 -5.45
N TRP A 75 -7.38 4.19 -4.34
CA TRP A 75 -7.37 2.75 -4.08
C TRP A 75 -8.20 1.97 -5.11
N HIS A 76 -9.37 2.48 -5.47
CA HIS A 76 -10.22 1.87 -6.49
C HIS A 76 -9.52 1.86 -7.86
N ARG A 77 -8.89 2.97 -8.25
CA ARG A 77 -8.09 3.06 -9.49
C ARG A 77 -6.94 2.06 -9.52
N ILE A 78 -6.24 1.88 -8.39
CA ILE A 78 -5.17 0.91 -8.25
C ILE A 78 -5.71 -0.53 -8.45
N LEU A 79 -6.82 -0.88 -7.79
CA LEU A 79 -7.42 -2.20 -7.91
C LEU A 79 -7.86 -2.51 -9.35
N THR A 80 -8.53 -1.56 -10.02
CA THR A 80 -8.97 -1.74 -11.42
C THR A 80 -7.80 -1.93 -12.39
N ARG A 81 -6.63 -1.34 -12.10
CA ARG A 81 -5.43 -1.47 -12.96
C ARG A 81 -4.57 -2.69 -12.65
N LEU A 82 -4.82 -3.37 -11.53
CA LEU A 82 -4.11 -4.57 -11.11
C LEU A 82 -4.92 -5.87 -11.36
N GLN A 83 -6.11 -5.78 -11.96
CA GLN A 83 -6.86 -6.91 -12.52
C GLN A 83 -6.25 -7.36 -13.85
#